data_AF-A0A7Y2ATF6-F1
#
_entry.id   AF-A0A7Y2ATF6-F1
#
_cell.length_a   1.000
_cell.length_b   1.000
_cell.length_c   1.000
_cell.angle_alpha   90.00
_cell.angle_beta   90.00
_cell.angle_gamma   90.00
#
_symmetry.space_group_name_H-M   'P 1'
#
loop_
_entity.id
_entity.type
_entity.pdbx_description
1 polymer ?
#
loop_
_entity_poly.entity_id
_entity_poly.type
_entity_poly.pdbx_seq_one_letter_code
_entity_poly.pdbx_strand_id
1 'polypeptide(L)'
;MKKKILMVCLGNICRSPLAEGILRSKVDCSVVSVDSAGTAGYHIGKNPDPRSIAIARKYRIDISQQRCRKFSAEDFKEFDLIYAMDK
;
A
#
# COMPACT_ATOMS: atom_id res chain seq x y z
N MET A 1 1.65 17.38 -12.20
CA MET A 1 1.32 16.77 -10.89
C MET A 1 1.19 15.27 -11.06
N LYS A 2 1.65 14.47 -10.09
CA LYS A 2 1.45 13.01 -10.12
C LYS A 2 0.05 12.65 -9.63
N LYS A 3 -0.61 11.69 -10.27
CA LYS A 3 -1.85 11.08 -9.77
C LYS A 3 -1.53 10.26 -8.53
N LYS A 4 -2.26 10.44 -7.42
CA LYS A 4 -2.02 9.76 -6.15
C LYS A 4 -3.07 8.67 -5.91
N ILE A 5 -2.62 7.44 -5.70
CA ILE A 5 -3.47 6.27 -5.48
C ILE A 5 -3.16 5.63 -4.13
N LEU A 6 -4.19 5.33 -3.34
CA LEU A 6 -4.05 4.69 -2.03
C LEU A 6 -4.73 3.32 -2.00
N MET A 7 -4.00 2.32 -1.50
CA MET A 7 -4.49 0.96 -1.28
C MET A 7 -4.86 0.76 0.20
N VAL A 8 -6.10 0.36 0.51
CA VAL A 8 -6.58 0.28 1.90
C VAL A 8 -7.10 -1.10 2.25
N CYS A 9 -6.57 -1.69 3.32
CA CYS A 9 -7.15 -2.90 3.94
C CYS A 9 -7.27 -2.70 5.46
N LEU A 10 -7.62 -3.75 6.21
CA LEU A 10 -7.74 -3.66 7.66
C LEU A 10 -6.40 -3.31 8.36
N GLY A 11 -5.37 -4.12 8.11
CA GLY A 11 -4.14 -4.13 8.92
C GLY A 11 -2.89 -3.57 8.25
N ASN A 12 -2.92 -3.29 6.94
CA ASN A 12 -1.79 -2.78 6.15
C ASN A 12 -0.47 -3.54 6.29
N ILE A 13 -0.58 -4.87 6.41
CA ILE A 13 0.57 -5.77 6.43
C ILE A 13 0.53 -6.85 5.33
N CYS A 14 -0.63 -7.17 4.76
CA CYS A 14 -0.74 -8.22 3.74
C CYS A 14 -1.23 -7.66 2.40
N ARG A 15 -2.54 -7.38 2.30
CA ARG A 15 -3.22 -7.08 1.04
C ARG A 15 -2.83 -5.72 0.45
N SER A 16 -2.96 -4.64 1.21
CA SER A 16 -2.64 -3.30 0.68
C SER A 16 -1.14 -3.08 0.39
N PRO A 17 -0.18 -3.60 1.17
CA PRO A 17 1.24 -3.59 0.79
C PRO A 17 1.53 -4.29 -0.55
N LEU A 18 0.93 -5.47 -0.75
CA LEU A 18 1.03 -6.19 -2.03
C LEU A 18 0.44 -5.38 -3.17
N ALA A 19 -0.75 -4.81 -2.99
CA ALA A 19 -1.40 -3.99 -4.01
C ALA A 19 -0.56 -2.76 -4.37
N GLU A 20 0.05 -2.08 -3.38
CA GLU A 20 0.97 -0.97 -3.62
C GLU A 20 2.19 -1.43 -4.44
N GLY A 21 2.86 -2.50 -4.01
CA GLY A 21 4.06 -3.01 -4.71
C GLY A 21 3.75 -3.43 -6.14
N ILE A 22 2.63 -4.13 -6.35
CA ILE A 22 2.19 -4.56 -7.69
C ILE A 22 1.86 -3.36 -8.56
N LEU A 23 1.07 -2.40 -8.08
CA LEU A 23 0.72 -1.25 -8.90
C LEU A 23 1.95 -0.40 -9.23
N ARG A 24 2.84 -0.15 -8.26
CA ARG A 24 4.11 0.56 -8.49
C ARG A 24 4.96 -0.09 -9.57
N SER A 25 4.97 -1.43 -9.66
CA SER A 25 5.71 -2.15 -10.71
C SER A 25 5.11 -2.03 -12.11
N LYS A 26 3.86 -1.56 -12.23
CA LYS A 26 3.09 -1.53 -13.49
C LYS A 26 2.83 -0.13 -14.02
N VAL A 27 3.09 0.91 -13.23
CA VAL A 27 2.84 2.30 -13.60
C VAL A 27 4.15 3.07 -13.75
N ASP A 28 4.10 4.14 -14.55
CA ASP A 28 5.19 5.11 -14.56
C ASP A 28 5.15 5.95 -13.26
N CYS A 29 6.15 5.72 -12.41
CA CYS A 29 6.30 6.40 -11.13
C CYS A 29 6.61 7.90 -11.26
N SER A 30 6.90 8.40 -12.47
CA SER A 30 7.07 9.83 -12.75
C SER A 30 5.73 10.56 -12.82
N VAL A 31 4.64 9.85 -13.13
CA VAL A 31 3.28 10.41 -13.28
C VAL A 31 2.27 9.85 -12.26
N VAL A 32 2.54 8.70 -11.65
CA VAL A 32 1.69 8.08 -10.62
C VAL A 32 2.48 7.87 -9.32
N SER A 33 1.88 8.21 -8.20
CA SER A 33 2.35 7.87 -6.85
C SER A 33 1.37 6.88 -6.23
N VAL A 34 1.89 5.83 -5.61
CA VAL A 34 1.08 4.79 -4.95
C VAL A 34 1.56 4.63 -3.52
N ASP A 35 0.61 4.53 -2.60
CA ASP A 35 0.85 4.26 -1.18
C ASP A 35 -0.16 3.22 -0.66
N SER A 36 0.02 2.77 0.58
CA SER A 36 -0.93 1.88 1.26
C SER A 36 -1.19 2.26 2.72
N ALA A 37 -2.40 1.98 3.20
CA ALA A 37 -2.82 2.26 4.58
C ALA A 37 -3.75 1.17 5.15
N GLY A 38 -3.95 1.23 6.46
CA GLY A 38 -4.75 0.29 7.24
C GLY A 38 -5.81 0.98 8.10
N THR A 39 -7.05 0.49 8.13
CA THR A 39 -8.11 1.14 8.92
C THR A 39 -7.96 0.95 10.43
N ALA A 40 -7.44 -0.19 10.88
CA ALA A 40 -7.36 -0.52 12.30
C ALA A 40 -6.14 0.06 13.03
N GLY A 41 -5.00 0.18 12.34
CA GLY A 41 -3.77 0.72 12.94
C GLY A 41 -3.05 -0.22 13.92
N TYR A 42 -3.33 -1.52 13.93
CA TYR A 42 -2.69 -2.48 14.84
C TYR A 42 -1.19 -2.70 14.63
N HIS A 43 -0.67 -2.30 13.46
CA HIS A 43 0.70 -2.64 13.05
C HIS A 43 1.52 -1.42 12.64
N ILE A 44 1.13 -0.21 13.07
CA ILE A 44 1.82 1.04 12.69
C ILE A 44 3.34 0.92 12.90
N GLY A 45 4.11 1.31 11.88
CA GLY A 45 5.58 1.26 11.87
C GLY A 45 6.17 -0.12 11.60
N LYS A 46 5.39 -1.20 11.58
CA LYS A 46 5.88 -2.54 11.25
C LYS A 46 6.03 -2.71 9.73
N ASN A 47 6.89 -3.65 9.35
CA ASN A 47 7.01 -4.11 7.96
C ASN A 47 5.76 -4.90 7.55
N PRO A 48 5.52 -5.08 6.23
CA PRO A 48 4.56 -6.04 5.75
C PRO A 48 4.83 -7.46 6.29
N ASP A 49 3.79 -8.30 6.30
CA ASP A 49 3.87 -9.69 6.72
C ASP A 49 4.96 -10.42 5.92
N PRO A 50 5.87 -11.15 6.59
CA PRO A 50 6.98 -11.84 5.93
C PRO A 50 6.55 -12.77 4.79
N ARG A 51 5.36 -13.38 4.89
CA ARG A 51 4.82 -14.25 3.83
C ARG A 51 4.41 -13.41 2.61
N SER A 52 3.82 -12.24 2.83
CA SER A 52 3.49 -11.31 1.74
C SER A 52 4.76 -10.79 1.05
N ILE A 53 5.81 -10.46 1.82
CA ILE A 53 7.13 -10.11 1.28
C ILE A 53 7.69 -11.27 0.44
N ALA A 54 7.64 -12.49 0.97
CA ALA A 54 8.15 -13.67 0.25
C ALA A 54 7.38 -13.92 -1.06
N ILE A 55 6.06 -13.75 -1.06
CA ILE A 55 5.25 -13.85 -2.29
C ILE A 55 5.60 -12.74 -3.28
N ALA A 56 5.70 -11.48 -2.86
CA ALA A 56 6.08 -10.37 -3.75
C ALA A 56 7.44 -10.61 -4.43
N ARG A 57 8.42 -11.11 -3.67
CA ARG A 57 9.78 -11.40 -4.17
C ARG A 57 9.78 -12.49 -5.24
N LYS A 58 8.88 -13.48 -5.19
CA LYS A 58 8.72 -14.48 -6.27
C LYS A 58 8.39 -13.83 -7.61
N TYR A 59 7.77 -12.66 -7.59
CA TYR A 59 7.42 -11.87 -8.78
C TYR A 59 8.34 -10.65 -8.98
N ARG A 60 9.54 -10.67 -8.38
CA ARG A 60 10.56 -9.61 -8.50
C ARG A 60 10.10 -8.23 -7.99
N ILE A 61 9.16 -8.21 -7.04
CA ILE A 61 8.69 -7.01 -6.36
C ILE A 61 9.19 -7.06 -4.91
N ASP A 62 9.81 -5.97 -4.43
CA ASP A 62 10.19 -5.84 -3.03
C ASP A 62 9.28 -4.84 -2.30
N ILE A 63 8.55 -5.35 -1.30
CA ILE A 63 7.72 -4.55 -0.40
C ILE A 63 8.31 -4.46 1.01
N SER A 64 9.51 -5.01 1.25
CA SER A 64 10.10 -5.09 2.59
C SER A 64 10.42 -3.73 3.23
N GLN A 65 10.55 -2.68 2.41
CA GLN A 65 10.78 -1.32 2.86
C GLN A 65 9.50 -0.52 3.14
N GLN A 66 8.32 -1.05 2.81
CA GLN A 66 7.06 -0.41 3.18
C GLN A 66 6.88 -0.43 4.70
N ARG A 67 6.08 0.51 5.21
CA ARG A 67 5.77 0.59 6.64
C ARG A 67 4.27 0.74 6.80
N CYS A 68 3.71 -0.10 7.66
CA CYS A 68 2.29 -0.03 7.97
C CYS A 68 1.98 1.34 8.59
N ARG A 69 0.91 1.97 8.13
CA ARG A 69 0.35 3.19 8.73
C ARG A 69 -1.16 3.10 8.85
N LYS A 70 -1.73 3.93 9.70
CA LYS A 70 -3.17 4.05 9.84
C LYS A 70 -3.74 4.97 8.76
N PHE A 71 -4.86 4.58 8.20
CA PHE A 71 -5.69 5.40 7.33
C PHE A 71 -6.30 6.55 8.13
N SER A 72 -6.27 7.77 7.59
CA SER A 72 -6.77 8.96 8.28
C SER A 72 -7.66 9.83 7.39
N ALA A 73 -8.31 10.84 7.98
CA ALA A 73 -9.20 11.73 7.24
C ALA A 73 -8.44 12.58 6.19
N GLU A 74 -7.16 12.83 6.42
CA GLU A 74 -6.26 13.56 5.52
C GLU A 74 -6.03 12.79 4.21
N ASP A 75 -6.07 11.45 4.23
CA ASP A 75 -5.91 10.64 3.03
C ASP A 75 -7.00 10.94 1.98
N PHE A 76 -8.22 11.30 2.39
CA PHE A 76 -9.28 11.71 1.46
C PHE A 76 -8.99 13.03 0.74
N LYS A 77 -8.15 13.88 1.33
CA LYS A 77 -7.73 15.15 0.73
C LYS A 77 -6.48 14.98 -0.10
N GLU A 78 -5.61 14.05 0.30
CA GLU A 78 -4.32 13.84 -0.34
C GLU A 78 -4.39 12.96 -1.59
N PHE A 79 -5.22 11.92 -1.58
CA PHE A 79 -5.26 10.92 -2.64
C PHE A 79 -6.41 11.15 -3.59
N ASP A 80 -6.13 10.98 -4.88
CA ASP A 80 -7.15 11.08 -5.92
C ASP A 80 -8.07 9.86 -5.98
N LEU A 81 -7.53 8.68 -5.69
CA LEU A 81 -8.22 7.39 -5.76
C LEU A 81 -7.84 6.56 -4.54
N ILE A 82 -8.85 5.98 -3.90
CA ILE A 82 -8.69 5.12 -2.73
C ILE A 82 -9.38 3.79 -3.03
N TYR A 83 -8.61 2.70 -3.04
CA TYR A 83 -9.13 1.35 -3.30
C TYR A 83 -9.19 0.54 -2.00
N ALA A 84 -10.41 0.21 -1.57
CA ALA A 84 -10.64 -0.74 -0.49
C ALA A 84 -10.48 -2.19 -0.99
N MET A 85 -9.79 -3.03 -0.22
CA MET A 85 -9.49 -4.42 -0.61
C MET A 85 -10.63 -5.40 -0.30
N ASP A 86 -11.60 -5.00 0.51
CA ASP A 86 -12.78 -5.76 0.91
C ASP A 86 -13.99 -4.82 1.13
N LYS A 87 -15.17 -5.41 1.35
CA LYS A 87 -16.44 -4.71 1.65
C LYS A 87 -16.61 -4.54 3.15
#